data_AF-A0A7C2L4E6-F1
#
_entry.id   AF-A0A7C2L4E6-F1
#
_cell.length_a   1.000
_cell.length_b   1.000
_cell.length_c   1.000
_cell.angle_alpha   90.00
_cell.angle_beta   90.00
_cell.angle_gamma   90.00
#
_symmetry.space_group_name_H-M   'P 1'
#
loop_
_entity.id
_entity.type
_entity.pdbx_description
1 polymer ?
#
loop_
_entity_poly.entity_id
_entity_poly.type
_entity_poly.pdbx_seq_one_letter_code
_entity_poly.pdbx_strand_id
1 'polypeptide(L)'
;MKREKHRSAHANKPVARVEKSRDTGPDVGALLRCYRWIRRAAGLGLLSALYLTWHYKLFLSGAGDQALCNVSEFINCDRVAASAWSRLFGLPLAVWGAGGYVALIAHTTRVLRRTARGRGERQPTAPADYAPSTLLLIAPFVIGLAILPVVSLAHLRALCLGCAVSWIADLGLLIFGIHLLRRARLVKGRVTLVRPLWPSVALAALLIVPLNWYARPSPPPTPAESRRVLEEKARPVAEATEVTTPDPLSPTFGSPGAPITIVYFTDLQCPYCKLQTEALRELLARRPRQVRVIYRHYPLDQSCNLRLTRTAHPFACLLAQLAIDAQRRGVFETWSAEIWHAQESLTLERIHEIARRHGLDPARAAQDREIQ
;
A
#
# COMPACT_ATOMS: atom_id res chain seq x y z
N MET A 1 -89.77 50.59 -20.95
CA MET A 1 -88.40 50.95 -21.39
C MET A 1 -87.57 51.28 -20.14
N LYS A 2 -86.32 50.80 -20.10
CA LYS A 2 -85.29 50.92 -19.04
C LYS A 2 -85.48 50.12 -17.73
N ARG A 3 -84.79 48.97 -17.72
CA ARG A 3 -84.28 48.20 -16.59
C ARG A 3 -83.19 48.99 -15.86
N GLU A 4 -83.11 48.85 -14.54
CA GLU A 4 -81.84 48.86 -13.83
C GLU A 4 -81.89 47.88 -12.64
N LYS A 5 -80.97 46.90 -12.68
CA LYS A 5 -80.80 45.82 -11.70
C LYS A 5 -79.81 46.30 -10.64
N HIS A 6 -80.22 46.29 -9.37
CA HIS A 6 -79.29 46.39 -8.26
C HIS A 6 -78.47 45.10 -8.13
N ARG A 7 -77.16 45.22 -8.35
CA ARG A 7 -76.12 44.24 -8.00
C ARG A 7 -75.70 44.48 -6.55
N SER A 8 -75.87 43.50 -5.67
CA SER A 8 -75.17 43.46 -4.37
C SER A 8 -73.95 42.55 -4.47
N ALA A 9 -72.80 43.09 -4.08
CA ALA A 9 -71.48 42.51 -4.24
C ALA A 9 -71.28 41.22 -3.42
N HIS A 10 -70.86 40.14 -4.08
CA HIS A 10 -70.26 38.99 -3.41
C HIS A 10 -68.86 39.37 -2.90
N ALA A 11 -68.66 39.22 -1.59
CA ALA A 11 -67.37 39.31 -0.94
C ALA A 11 -66.43 38.21 -1.48
N ASN A 12 -65.45 38.62 -2.29
CA ASN A 12 -64.33 37.77 -2.68
C ASN A 12 -63.44 37.54 -1.45
N LYS A 13 -63.52 36.35 -0.85
CA LYS A 13 -62.46 35.86 0.05
C LYS A 13 -61.17 35.72 -0.77
N PRO A 14 -60.03 36.27 -0.33
CA PRO A 14 -58.78 36.04 -1.02
C PRO A 14 -58.45 34.55 -0.88
N VAL A 15 -58.43 33.84 -2.02
CA VAL A 15 -57.83 32.53 -2.14
C VAL A 15 -56.39 32.70 -1.68
N ALA A 16 -56.06 32.15 -0.51
CA ALA A 16 -54.70 32.09 -0.02
C ALA A 16 -53.87 31.38 -1.09
N ARG A 17 -53.08 32.17 -1.82
CA ARG A 17 -52.03 31.70 -2.71
C ARG A 17 -51.13 30.84 -1.83
N VAL A 18 -51.23 29.52 -1.96
CA VAL A 18 -50.31 28.56 -1.36
C VAL A 18 -48.91 29.00 -1.76
N GLU A 19 -48.23 29.59 -0.79
CA GLU A 19 -46.89 30.12 -0.93
C GLU A 19 -45.98 28.92 -1.18
N LYS A 20 -45.66 28.71 -2.45
CA LYS A 20 -44.70 27.71 -2.88
C LYS A 20 -43.31 28.26 -2.57
N SER A 21 -42.96 28.38 -1.29
CA SER A 21 -41.58 28.56 -0.84
C SER A 21 -40.82 27.28 -1.19
N ARG A 22 -40.40 27.20 -2.46
CA ARG A 22 -39.35 26.29 -2.90
C ARG A 22 -38.05 26.80 -2.30
N ASP A 23 -37.88 26.52 -1.02
CA ASP A 23 -36.66 26.80 -0.29
C ASP A 23 -35.61 25.77 -0.73
N THR A 24 -34.98 26.00 -1.88
CA THR A 24 -33.62 25.49 -2.09
C THR A 24 -32.69 26.37 -1.26
N GLY A 25 -32.79 26.26 0.06
CA GLY A 25 -32.06 27.10 1.00
C GLY A 25 -30.54 27.05 0.74
N PRO A 26 -29.81 28.13 1.07
CA PRO A 26 -28.36 28.23 0.88
C PRO A 26 -27.58 27.03 1.45
N ASP A 27 -28.12 26.37 2.47
CA ASP A 27 -27.54 25.20 3.14
C ASP A 27 -27.56 23.92 2.30
N VAL A 28 -28.56 23.73 1.43
CA VAL A 28 -28.64 22.55 0.55
C VAL A 28 -27.58 22.63 -0.55
N GLY A 29 -27.44 23.80 -1.20
CA GLY A 29 -26.40 24.01 -2.20
C GLY A 29 -24.99 23.84 -1.62
N ALA A 30 -24.81 24.30 -0.38
CA ALA A 30 -23.62 24.13 0.42
C ALA A 30 -23.28 22.66 0.72
N LEU A 31 -24.27 21.82 1.07
CA LEU A 31 -24.09 20.36 1.22
C LEU A 31 -23.68 19.69 -0.09
N LEU A 32 -24.33 20.04 -1.20
CA LEU A 32 -23.98 19.48 -2.51
C LEU A 32 -22.56 19.84 -2.95
N ARG A 33 -22.05 21.02 -2.57
CA ARG A 33 -20.64 21.37 -2.78
C ARG A 33 -19.69 20.44 -2.02
N CYS A 34 -19.98 20.11 -0.76
CA CYS A 34 -19.20 19.15 0.01
C CYS A 34 -19.12 17.79 -0.69
N TYR A 35 -20.27 17.24 -1.14
CA TYR A 35 -20.30 15.97 -1.87
C TYR A 35 -19.48 15.98 -3.17
N ARG A 36 -19.49 17.09 -3.92
CA ARG A 36 -18.67 17.23 -5.15
C ARG A 36 -17.18 17.22 -4.84
N TRP A 37 -16.76 17.90 -3.78
CA TRP A 37 -15.37 17.95 -3.36
C TRP A 37 -14.89 16.61 -2.80
N ILE A 38 -15.68 15.95 -1.96
CA ILE A 38 -15.42 14.57 -1.49
C ILE A 38 -15.21 13.65 -2.69
N ARG A 39 -16.08 13.72 -3.71
CA ARG A 39 -15.93 12.90 -4.93
C ARG A 39 -14.65 13.21 -5.71
N ARG A 40 -14.22 14.48 -5.79
CA ARG A 40 -12.97 14.87 -6.45
C ARG A 40 -11.75 14.37 -5.70
N ALA A 41 -11.73 14.54 -4.38
CA ALA A 41 -10.68 14.02 -3.52
C ALA A 41 -10.58 12.48 -3.63
N ALA A 42 -11.72 11.77 -3.59
CA ALA A 42 -11.77 10.33 -3.83
C ALA A 42 -11.26 9.94 -5.23
N GLY A 43 -11.51 10.76 -6.25
CA GLY A 43 -10.97 10.55 -7.60
C GLY A 43 -9.44 10.63 -7.65
N LEU A 44 -8.85 11.62 -6.97
CA LEU A 44 -7.40 11.74 -6.83
C LEU A 44 -6.81 10.53 -6.08
N GLY A 45 -7.44 10.15 -4.97
CA GLY A 45 -7.06 8.97 -4.20
C GLY A 45 -7.14 7.68 -5.03
N LEU A 46 -8.18 7.51 -5.85
CA LEU A 46 -8.31 6.35 -6.74
C LEU A 46 -7.16 6.27 -7.75
N LEU A 47 -6.78 7.38 -8.38
CA LEU A 47 -5.66 7.40 -9.32
C LEU A 47 -4.35 7.00 -8.63
N SER A 48 -4.09 7.55 -7.44
CA SER A 48 -2.94 7.17 -6.63
C SER A 48 -2.96 5.69 -6.23
N ALA A 49 -4.10 5.17 -5.78
CA ALA A 49 -4.25 3.78 -5.38
C ALA A 49 -4.06 2.78 -6.55
N LEU A 50 -4.54 3.13 -7.74
CA LEU A 50 -4.31 2.33 -8.95
C LEU A 50 -2.83 2.34 -9.35
N TYR A 51 -2.18 3.50 -9.31
CA TYR A 51 -0.75 3.61 -9.54
C TYR A 51 0.06 2.78 -8.55
N LEU A 52 -0.25 2.89 -7.25
CA LEU A 52 0.42 2.12 -6.20
C LEU A 52 0.18 0.61 -6.35
N THR A 53 -0.98 0.19 -6.84
CA THR A 53 -1.25 -1.23 -7.12
C THR A 53 -0.41 -1.73 -8.30
N TRP A 54 -0.33 -0.95 -9.38
CA TRP A 54 0.55 -1.25 -10.52
C TRP A 54 2.02 -1.31 -10.10
N HIS A 55 2.46 -0.34 -9.29
CA HIS A 55 3.82 -0.31 -8.77
C HIS A 55 4.11 -1.50 -7.85
N TYR A 56 3.17 -1.90 -6.99
CA TYR A 56 3.32 -3.09 -6.15
C TYR A 56 3.53 -4.36 -6.99
N LYS A 57 2.81 -4.49 -8.11
CA LYS A 57 3.01 -5.59 -9.07
C LYS A 57 4.41 -5.54 -9.69
N LEU A 58 4.88 -4.35 -10.05
CA LEU A 58 6.20 -4.12 -10.64
C LEU A 58 7.34 -4.47 -9.67
N PHE A 59 7.18 -4.06 -8.40
CA PHE A 59 8.06 -4.42 -7.28
C PHE A 59 8.17 -5.94 -7.14
N LEU A 60 7.03 -6.65 -7.10
CA LEU A 60 7.02 -8.13 -7.01
C LEU A 60 7.66 -8.82 -8.22
N SER A 61 7.65 -8.19 -9.40
CA SER A 61 8.35 -8.72 -10.58
C SER A 61 9.84 -8.40 -10.63
N GLY A 62 10.40 -7.73 -9.62
CA GLY A 62 11.81 -7.33 -9.60
C GLY A 62 12.16 -6.20 -10.58
N ALA A 63 11.15 -5.45 -11.04
CA ALA A 63 11.30 -4.32 -11.96
C ALA A 63 10.98 -2.97 -11.28
N GLY A 64 10.99 -2.94 -9.94
CA GLY A 64 10.62 -1.78 -9.11
C GLY A 64 11.42 -0.51 -9.42
N ASP A 65 12.67 -0.66 -9.87
CA ASP A 65 13.57 0.43 -10.26
C ASP A 65 13.02 1.32 -11.39
N GLN A 66 12.01 0.86 -12.15
CA GLN A 66 11.36 1.66 -13.20
C GLN A 66 10.27 2.59 -12.66
N ALA A 67 9.99 2.57 -11.36
CA ALA A 67 9.00 3.46 -10.77
C ALA A 67 9.50 4.90 -10.76
N LEU A 68 8.65 5.84 -11.18
CA LEU A 68 8.88 7.30 -11.19
C LEU A 68 9.27 7.89 -9.82
N CYS A 69 9.23 7.09 -8.74
CA CYS A 69 9.30 7.54 -7.37
C CYS A 69 10.42 6.87 -6.56
N ASN A 70 11.36 6.19 -7.22
CA ASN A 70 12.58 5.66 -6.59
C ASN A 70 13.77 6.57 -6.92
N VAL A 71 13.81 7.75 -6.29
CA VAL A 71 14.75 8.84 -6.61
C VAL A 71 15.95 8.86 -5.68
N SER A 72 15.73 8.55 -4.40
CA SER A 72 16.77 8.56 -3.37
C SER A 72 16.45 7.51 -2.29
N GLU A 73 17.35 7.33 -1.30
CA GLU A 73 17.07 6.43 -0.17
C GLU A 73 15.83 6.88 0.62
N PHE A 74 15.63 8.20 0.74
CA PHE A 74 14.47 8.77 1.40
C PHE A 74 13.23 8.78 0.49
N ILE A 75 13.34 9.20 -0.78
CA ILE A 75 12.21 9.18 -1.72
C ILE A 75 12.21 7.83 -2.46
N ASN A 76 11.58 6.84 -1.82
CA ASN A 76 11.62 5.45 -2.24
C ASN A 76 10.28 4.74 -2.00
N CYS A 77 9.59 4.38 -3.08
CA CYS A 77 8.35 3.62 -3.00
C CYS A 77 8.54 2.13 -2.72
N ASP A 78 9.67 1.54 -3.13
CA ASP A 78 9.96 0.11 -2.94
C ASP A 78 10.11 -0.22 -1.45
N ARG A 79 10.70 0.68 -0.67
CA ARG A 79 10.82 0.51 0.79
C ARG A 79 9.45 0.42 1.47
N VAL A 80 8.49 1.21 0.99
CA VAL A 80 7.09 1.13 1.45
C VAL A 80 6.44 -0.16 0.93
N ALA A 81 6.60 -0.50 -0.35
CA ALA A 81 6.02 -1.70 -0.96
C ALA A 81 6.50 -3.01 -0.29
N ALA A 82 7.78 -3.06 0.10
CA ALA A 82 8.38 -4.19 0.81
C ALA A 82 7.88 -4.37 2.25
N SER A 83 7.42 -3.29 2.88
CA SER A 83 7.04 -3.31 4.29
C SER A 83 5.82 -4.17 4.57
N ALA A 84 5.69 -4.69 5.78
CA ALA A 84 4.45 -5.34 6.23
C ALA A 84 3.23 -4.41 6.12
N TRP A 85 3.42 -3.09 6.23
CA TRP A 85 2.39 -2.07 6.15
C TRP A 85 1.81 -1.85 4.75
N SER A 86 2.46 -2.37 3.70
CA SER A 86 1.89 -2.35 2.34
C SER A 86 0.77 -3.37 2.15
N ARG A 87 0.52 -4.25 3.14
CA ARG A 87 -0.46 -5.33 3.07
C ARG A 87 -1.47 -5.24 4.21
N LEU A 88 -2.72 -5.55 3.89
CA LEU A 88 -3.83 -5.70 4.83
C LEU A 88 -4.59 -6.98 4.49
N PHE A 89 -4.68 -7.91 5.46
CA PHE A 89 -5.23 -9.27 5.26
C PHE A 89 -4.59 -10.04 4.10
N GLY A 90 -3.28 -9.87 3.92
CA GLY A 90 -2.50 -10.52 2.85
C GLY A 90 -2.69 -9.90 1.46
N LEU A 91 -3.53 -8.86 1.31
CA LEU A 91 -3.72 -8.14 0.05
C LEU A 91 -3.05 -6.77 0.10
N PRO A 92 -2.62 -6.20 -1.03
CA PRO A 92 -2.01 -4.87 -1.01
C PRO A 92 -2.99 -3.81 -0.50
N LEU A 93 -2.54 -2.96 0.42
CA LEU A 93 -3.34 -1.89 1.02
C LEU A 93 -3.89 -0.93 -0.04
N ALA A 94 -3.14 -0.70 -1.13
CA ALA A 94 -3.58 0.11 -2.26
C ALA A 94 -4.84 -0.46 -2.96
N VAL A 95 -5.01 -1.78 -3.00
CA VAL A 95 -6.22 -2.43 -3.56
C VAL A 95 -7.44 -2.11 -2.71
N TRP A 96 -7.30 -2.17 -1.38
CA TRP A 96 -8.35 -1.76 -0.44
C TRP A 96 -8.69 -0.28 -0.57
N GLY A 97 -7.67 0.58 -0.68
CA GLY A 97 -7.82 2.00 -0.95
C GLY A 97 -8.61 2.27 -2.23
N ALA A 98 -8.24 1.63 -3.35
CA ALA A 98 -8.95 1.76 -4.63
C ALA A 98 -10.43 1.36 -4.50
N GLY A 99 -10.72 0.24 -3.85
CA GLY A 99 -12.09 -0.20 -3.56
C GLY A 99 -12.88 0.82 -2.74
N GLY A 100 -12.31 1.32 -1.65
CA GLY A 100 -12.95 2.32 -0.81
C GLY A 100 -13.21 3.65 -1.52
N TYR A 101 -12.25 4.13 -2.33
CA TYR A 101 -12.43 5.34 -3.14
C TYR A 101 -13.54 5.15 -4.18
N VAL A 102 -13.64 3.99 -4.83
CA VAL A 102 -14.77 3.66 -5.72
C VAL A 102 -16.10 3.63 -4.97
N ALA A 103 -16.14 3.03 -3.77
CA ALA A 103 -17.34 3.03 -2.93
C ALA A 103 -17.82 4.47 -2.68
N LEU A 104 -16.89 5.37 -2.35
CA LEU A 104 -17.16 6.76 -2.03
C LEU A 104 -17.58 7.56 -3.27
N ILE A 105 -16.92 7.38 -4.41
CA ILE A 105 -17.31 7.99 -5.70
C ILE A 105 -18.73 7.54 -6.11
N ALA A 106 -19.03 6.25 -5.98
CA ALA A 106 -20.35 5.70 -6.30
C ALA A 106 -21.42 6.21 -5.34
N HIS A 107 -21.11 6.26 -4.04
CA HIS A 107 -22.01 6.75 -3.00
C HIS A 107 -22.37 8.22 -3.26
N THR A 108 -21.37 9.09 -3.32
CA THR A 108 -21.54 10.53 -3.55
C THR A 108 -22.21 10.84 -4.89
N THR A 109 -21.89 10.09 -5.95
CA THR A 109 -22.57 10.23 -7.26
C THR A 109 -24.05 9.86 -7.16
N ARG A 110 -24.39 8.79 -6.43
CA ARG A 110 -25.78 8.39 -6.20
C ARG A 110 -26.54 9.44 -5.38
N VAL A 111 -25.93 10.02 -4.35
CA VAL A 111 -26.50 11.13 -3.57
C VAL A 111 -26.78 12.35 -4.46
N LEU A 112 -25.81 12.77 -5.27
CA LEU A 112 -25.96 13.89 -6.19
C LEU A 112 -27.07 13.63 -7.23
N ARG A 113 -27.13 12.43 -7.81
CA ARG A 113 -28.15 12.04 -8.79
C ARG A 113 -29.56 11.96 -8.18
N ARG A 114 -29.70 11.36 -7.00
CA ARG A 114 -31.00 11.27 -6.30
C ARG A 114 -31.51 12.65 -5.90
N THR A 115 -30.63 13.51 -5.40
CA THR A 115 -31.01 14.88 -5.03
C THR A 115 -31.42 15.69 -6.26
N ALA A 116 -30.80 15.47 -7.42
CA ALA A 116 -31.19 16.10 -8.67
C ALA A 116 -32.55 15.60 -9.19
N ARG A 117 -32.79 14.27 -9.16
CA ARG A 117 -34.05 13.64 -9.62
C ARG A 117 -35.24 13.94 -8.71
N GLY A 118 -35.02 14.01 -7.39
CA GLY A 118 -36.06 14.28 -6.40
C GLY A 118 -36.56 15.74 -6.36
N ARG A 119 -36.08 16.64 -7.23
CA ARG A 119 -36.47 18.07 -7.28
C ARG A 119 -37.96 18.35 -7.60
N GLY A 120 -38.80 17.32 -7.69
CA GLY A 120 -40.25 17.44 -7.89
C GLY A 120 -41.12 16.47 -7.06
N GLU A 121 -40.52 15.67 -6.19
CA GLU A 121 -41.26 14.72 -5.33
C GLU A 121 -41.93 15.44 -4.14
N ARG A 122 -43.04 14.89 -3.63
CA ARG A 122 -43.76 15.43 -2.46
C ARG A 122 -42.97 15.29 -1.15
N GLN A 123 -41.99 14.37 -1.09
CA GLN A 123 -41.17 14.13 0.10
C GLN A 123 -39.75 13.67 -0.29
N PRO A 124 -38.92 14.56 -0.85
CA PRO A 124 -37.57 14.20 -1.29
C PRO A 124 -36.67 13.91 -0.08
N THR A 125 -35.85 12.85 -0.16
CA THR A 125 -34.81 12.60 0.86
C THR A 125 -33.81 13.74 0.85
N ALA A 126 -33.50 14.31 2.02
CA ALA A 126 -32.57 15.42 2.12
C ALA A 126 -31.13 14.92 1.90
N PRO A 127 -30.23 15.71 1.25
CA PRO A 127 -28.83 15.33 1.12
C PRO A 127 -28.12 15.22 2.49
N ALA A 128 -28.67 15.83 3.55
CA ALA A 128 -28.21 15.67 4.92
C ALA A 128 -28.41 14.24 5.46
N ASP A 129 -29.43 13.51 4.99
CA ASP A 129 -29.76 12.16 5.45
C ASP A 129 -28.69 11.13 5.05
N TYR A 130 -27.88 11.44 4.02
CA TYR A 130 -26.77 10.61 3.54
C TYR A 130 -25.42 10.93 4.21
N ALA A 131 -25.37 11.95 5.08
CA ALA A 131 -24.13 12.34 5.74
C ALA A 131 -23.55 11.21 6.63
N PRO A 132 -24.32 10.50 7.46
CA PRO A 132 -23.78 9.42 8.30
C PRO A 132 -23.12 8.30 7.49
N SER A 133 -23.77 7.86 6.40
CA SER A 133 -23.23 6.82 5.52
C SER A 133 -21.97 7.28 4.77
N THR A 134 -21.91 8.55 4.40
CA THR A 134 -20.71 9.13 3.77
C THR A 134 -19.55 9.21 4.76
N LEU A 135 -19.80 9.67 5.99
CA LEU A 135 -18.80 9.75 7.05
C LEU A 135 -18.27 8.37 7.45
N LEU A 136 -19.15 7.35 7.48
CA LEU A 136 -18.75 5.97 7.72
C LEU A 136 -17.79 5.46 6.65
N LEU A 137 -18.03 5.78 5.37
CA LEU A 137 -17.11 5.42 4.28
C LEU A 137 -15.79 6.19 4.32
N ILE A 138 -15.77 7.41 4.89
CA ILE A 138 -14.56 8.23 5.04
C ILE A 138 -13.70 7.76 6.23
N ALA A 139 -14.30 7.17 7.27
CA ALA A 139 -13.61 6.85 8.53
C ALA A 139 -12.32 6.02 8.36
N PRO A 140 -12.26 4.93 7.55
CA PRO A 140 -11.03 4.18 7.35
C PRO A 140 -9.88 5.01 6.75
N PHE A 141 -10.20 5.95 5.85
CA PHE A 141 -9.21 6.85 5.25
C PHE A 141 -8.65 7.84 6.27
N VAL A 142 -9.49 8.34 7.19
CA VAL A 142 -9.03 9.23 8.26
C VAL A 142 -8.12 8.49 9.24
N ILE A 143 -8.42 7.22 9.55
CA ILE A 143 -7.54 6.36 10.33
C ILE A 143 -6.21 6.17 9.60
N GLY A 144 -6.25 5.87 8.29
CA GLY A 144 -5.06 5.76 7.45
C GLY A 144 -4.21 7.04 7.44
N LEU A 145 -4.84 8.21 7.31
CA LEU A 145 -4.17 9.52 7.34
C LEU A 145 -3.46 9.80 8.67
N ALA A 146 -3.96 9.28 9.79
CA ALA A 146 -3.31 9.45 11.09
C ALA A 146 -2.11 8.51 11.29
N ILE A 147 -2.15 7.31 10.71
CA ILE A 147 -1.18 6.24 10.98
C ILE A 147 -0.09 6.17 9.89
N LEU A 148 -0.49 6.11 8.62
CA LEU A 148 0.41 5.77 7.51
C LEU A 148 1.52 6.79 7.26
N PRO A 149 1.30 8.13 7.36
CA PRO A 149 2.40 9.08 7.26
C PRO A 149 3.45 8.91 8.35
N VAL A 150 3.02 8.63 9.58
CA VAL A 150 3.92 8.42 10.72
C VAL A 150 4.74 7.16 10.51
N VAL A 151 4.11 6.05 10.11
CA VAL A 151 4.83 4.82 9.80
C VAL A 151 5.83 5.04 8.67
N SER A 152 5.42 5.68 7.57
CA SER A 152 6.31 5.93 6.43
C SER A 152 7.52 6.78 6.80
N LEU A 153 7.31 7.91 7.50
CA LEU A 153 8.36 8.88 7.77
C LEU A 153 9.22 8.53 9.00
N ALA A 154 8.61 8.00 10.06
CA ALA A 154 9.29 7.74 11.33
C ALA A 154 9.82 6.30 11.43
N HIS A 155 9.05 5.31 10.97
CA HIS A 155 9.43 3.90 11.09
C HIS A 155 10.23 3.43 9.88
N LEU A 156 9.71 3.64 8.67
CA LEU A 156 10.36 3.23 7.44
C LEU A 156 11.41 4.24 6.96
N ARG A 157 11.39 5.49 7.47
CA ARG A 157 12.28 6.58 7.03
C ARG A 157 12.28 6.77 5.51
N ALA A 158 11.09 6.65 4.89
CA ALA A 158 10.88 6.85 3.47
C ALA A 158 9.63 7.67 3.17
N LEU A 159 9.70 8.45 2.10
CA LEU A 159 8.62 9.21 1.50
C LEU A 159 8.23 8.59 0.14
N CYS A 160 7.14 7.84 0.15
CA CYS A 160 6.51 7.37 -1.09
C CYS A 160 5.63 8.49 -1.67
N LEU A 161 5.96 8.97 -2.88
CA LEU A 161 5.20 10.05 -3.53
C LEU A 161 3.75 9.63 -3.83
N GLY A 162 3.54 8.37 -4.21
CA GLY A 162 2.19 7.82 -4.39
C GLY A 162 1.37 7.89 -3.10
N CYS A 163 1.95 7.49 -1.96
CA CYS A 163 1.33 7.62 -0.65
C CYS A 163 1.08 9.09 -0.28
N ALA A 164 2.01 10.00 -0.57
CA ALA A 164 1.81 11.43 -0.34
C ALA A 164 0.59 11.99 -1.09
N VAL A 165 0.38 11.57 -2.35
CA VAL A 165 -0.85 11.92 -3.10
C VAL A 165 -2.10 11.34 -2.44
N SER A 166 -2.04 10.10 -1.95
CA SER A 166 -3.15 9.50 -1.18
C SER A 166 -3.43 10.28 0.11
N TRP A 167 -2.40 10.72 0.85
CA TRP A 167 -2.56 11.52 2.07
C TRP A 167 -3.20 12.88 1.78
N ILE A 168 -2.82 13.53 0.67
CA ILE A 168 -3.46 14.79 0.23
C ILE A 168 -4.93 14.55 -0.10
N ALA A 169 -5.25 13.45 -0.80
CA ALA A 169 -6.63 13.07 -1.08
C ALA A 169 -7.43 12.83 0.21
N ASP A 170 -6.87 12.08 1.15
CA ASP A 170 -7.51 11.74 2.43
C ASP A 170 -7.68 12.96 3.35
N LEU A 171 -6.72 13.89 3.34
CA LEU A 171 -6.86 15.18 4.00
C LEU A 171 -8.04 15.98 3.41
N GLY A 172 -8.21 15.95 2.09
CA GLY A 172 -9.38 16.48 1.43
C GLY A 172 -10.68 15.81 1.92
N LEU A 173 -10.70 14.47 2.02
CA LEU A 173 -11.85 13.73 2.55
C LEU A 173 -12.17 14.13 3.99
N LEU A 174 -11.17 14.31 4.85
CA LEU A 174 -11.34 14.76 6.23
C LEU A 174 -11.93 16.18 6.29
N ILE A 175 -11.34 17.14 5.57
CA ILE A 175 -11.77 18.54 5.56
C ILE A 175 -13.23 18.64 5.09
N PHE A 176 -13.55 18.06 3.93
CA PHE A 176 -14.90 18.12 3.39
C PHE A 176 -15.89 17.24 4.15
N GLY A 177 -15.44 16.17 4.80
CA GLY A 177 -16.21 15.36 5.74
C GLY A 177 -16.63 16.15 6.98
N ILE A 178 -15.71 16.92 7.59
CA ILE A 178 -16.03 17.81 8.72
C ILE A 178 -17.03 18.89 8.29
N HIS A 179 -16.83 19.52 7.12
CA HIS A 179 -17.78 20.50 6.59
C HIS A 179 -19.16 19.89 6.34
N LEU A 180 -19.22 18.66 5.81
CA LEU A 180 -20.46 17.91 5.62
C LEU A 180 -21.15 17.65 6.96
N LEU A 181 -20.43 17.15 7.97
CA LEU A 181 -20.96 16.89 9.31
C LEU A 181 -21.54 18.15 9.95
N ARG A 182 -20.78 19.26 9.95
CA ARG A 182 -21.22 20.54 10.53
C ARG A 182 -22.51 21.02 9.88
N ARG A 183 -22.61 20.94 8.55
CA ARG A 183 -23.79 21.38 7.80
C ARG A 183 -24.98 20.43 7.95
N ALA A 184 -24.75 19.12 7.99
CA ALA A 184 -25.82 18.14 8.19
C ALA A 184 -26.50 18.29 9.56
N ARG A 185 -25.74 18.66 10.60
CA ARG A 185 -26.28 18.97 11.94
C ARG A 185 -27.21 20.19 11.94
N LEU A 186 -26.91 21.21 11.13
CA LEU A 186 -27.74 22.42 11.02
C LEU A 186 -29.10 22.13 10.37
N VAL A 187 -29.15 21.21 9.41
CA VAL A 187 -30.35 20.92 8.61
C VAL A 187 -31.33 19.95 9.31
N LYS A 188 -31.05 19.50 10.55
CA LYS A 188 -31.84 18.53 11.34
C LYS A 188 -32.38 17.38 10.45
N GLY A 189 -31.47 16.66 9.78
CA GLY A 189 -31.84 15.48 8.97
C GLY A 189 -32.46 14.39 9.83
N ARG A 190 -33.37 13.59 9.25
CA ARG A 190 -33.81 12.35 9.92
C ARG A 190 -32.62 11.39 9.83
N VAL A 191 -32.11 10.94 10.97
CA VAL A 191 -31.03 9.93 10.99
C VAL A 191 -31.59 8.61 10.49
N THR A 192 -31.67 8.43 9.18
CA THR A 192 -31.86 7.12 8.55
C THR A 192 -30.50 6.49 8.40
N LEU A 193 -29.99 5.96 9.51
CA LEU A 193 -28.89 5.01 9.44
C LEU A 193 -29.38 3.85 8.55
N VAL A 194 -28.60 3.51 7.53
CA VAL A 194 -28.82 2.36 6.62
C VAL A 194 -30.01 2.45 5.64
N ARG A 195 -29.98 3.40 4.69
CA ARG A 195 -30.45 3.13 3.31
C ARG A 195 -29.23 2.86 2.43
N PRO A 196 -29.29 1.89 1.49
CA PRO A 196 -28.26 0.89 1.44
C PRO A 196 -26.92 1.42 0.95
N LEU A 197 -25.88 1.22 1.76
CA LEU A 197 -24.49 1.26 1.36
C LEU A 197 -24.11 0.08 0.45
N TRP A 198 -24.92 -0.99 0.47
CA TRP A 198 -24.66 -2.23 -0.27
C TRP A 198 -24.31 -2.04 -1.76
N PRO A 199 -24.93 -1.14 -2.56
CA PRO A 199 -24.55 -1.02 -3.96
C PRO A 199 -23.22 -0.28 -4.16
N SER A 200 -22.81 0.57 -3.21
CA SER A 200 -21.49 1.20 -3.21
C SER A 200 -20.42 0.20 -2.77
N VAL A 201 -20.71 -0.59 -1.74
CA VAL A 201 -19.83 -1.65 -1.24
C VAL A 201 -19.70 -2.79 -2.26
N ALA A 202 -20.78 -3.16 -2.93
CA ALA A 202 -20.76 -4.15 -4.01
C ALA A 202 -19.88 -3.69 -5.17
N LEU A 203 -19.96 -2.41 -5.56
CA LEU A 203 -19.07 -1.87 -6.59
C LEU A 203 -17.61 -1.86 -6.16
N ALA A 204 -17.34 -1.56 -4.88
CA ALA A 204 -16.00 -1.68 -4.31
C ALA A 204 -15.48 -3.12 -4.38
N ALA A 205 -16.30 -4.09 -3.97
CA ALA A 205 -15.96 -5.52 -4.04
C ALA A 205 -15.70 -5.97 -5.48
N LEU A 206 -16.53 -5.53 -6.43
CA LEU A 206 -16.35 -5.81 -7.86
C LEU A 206 -15.04 -5.25 -8.43
N LEU A 207 -14.45 -4.20 -7.83
CA LEU A 207 -13.11 -3.73 -8.19
C LEU A 207 -12.01 -4.47 -7.43
N ILE A 208 -12.18 -4.67 -6.12
CA ILE A 208 -11.17 -5.31 -5.26
C ILE A 208 -10.82 -6.70 -5.78
N VAL A 209 -11.81 -7.49 -6.20
CA VAL A 209 -11.57 -8.87 -6.68
C VAL A 209 -10.64 -8.94 -7.90
N PRO A 210 -10.93 -8.30 -9.05
CA PRO A 210 -10.04 -8.34 -10.22
C PRO A 210 -8.73 -7.61 -9.98
N LEU A 211 -8.74 -6.51 -9.22
CA LEU A 211 -7.52 -5.75 -8.92
C LEU A 211 -6.58 -6.54 -8.00
N ASN A 212 -7.15 -7.31 -7.07
CA ASN A 212 -6.39 -8.27 -6.27
C ASN A 212 -5.83 -9.40 -7.14
N TRP A 213 -6.63 -9.96 -8.07
CA TRP A 213 -6.14 -10.97 -9.00
C TRP A 213 -4.96 -10.46 -9.82
N TYR A 214 -5.04 -9.21 -10.31
CA TYR A 214 -3.94 -8.54 -11.02
C TYR A 214 -2.67 -8.38 -10.16
N ALA A 215 -2.83 -7.94 -8.91
CA ALA A 215 -1.71 -7.64 -8.01
C ALA A 215 -1.01 -8.89 -7.44
N ARG A 216 -1.58 -10.09 -7.60
CA ARG A 216 -0.93 -11.34 -7.19
C ARG A 216 0.39 -11.55 -7.96
N PRO A 217 1.38 -12.25 -7.38
CA PRO A 217 2.55 -12.71 -8.13
C PRO A 217 2.11 -13.44 -9.41
N SER A 218 2.83 -13.20 -10.51
CA SER A 218 2.55 -13.92 -11.76
C SER A 218 2.69 -15.43 -11.53
N PRO A 219 1.89 -16.27 -12.22
CA PRO A 219 2.08 -17.71 -12.13
C PRO A 219 3.54 -18.05 -12.50
N PRO A 220 4.11 -19.08 -11.87
CA PRO A 220 5.47 -19.50 -12.21
C PRO A 220 5.53 -19.85 -13.70
N PRO A 221 6.62 -19.49 -14.39
CA PRO A 221 6.78 -19.84 -15.81
C PRO A 221 6.73 -21.36 -15.97
N THR A 222 6.13 -21.81 -17.06
CA THR A 222 6.17 -23.22 -17.47
C THR A 222 7.63 -23.66 -17.66
N PRO A 223 7.91 -24.98 -17.58
CA PRO A 223 9.25 -25.49 -17.90
C PRO A 223 9.74 -25.08 -19.29
N ALA A 224 8.82 -24.97 -20.27
CA ALA A 224 9.15 -24.53 -21.62
C ALA A 224 9.53 -23.04 -21.67
N GLU A 225 8.78 -22.16 -20.99
CA GLU A 225 9.12 -20.73 -20.88
C GLU A 225 10.43 -20.52 -20.13
N SER A 226 10.62 -21.23 -19.02
CA SER A 226 11.87 -21.19 -18.25
C SER A 226 13.06 -21.63 -19.10
N ARG A 227 12.91 -22.72 -19.86
CA ARG A 227 13.95 -23.21 -20.79
C ARG A 227 14.25 -22.18 -21.87
N ARG A 228 13.25 -21.57 -22.50
CA ARG A 228 13.46 -20.52 -23.50
C ARG A 228 14.21 -19.32 -22.93
N VAL A 229 13.83 -18.85 -21.74
CA VAL A 229 14.52 -17.74 -21.08
C VAL A 229 15.96 -18.11 -20.75
N LEU A 230 16.23 -19.34 -20.32
CA LEU A 230 17.59 -19.82 -20.10
C LEU A 230 18.37 -19.91 -21.41
N GLU A 231 17.80 -20.47 -22.48
CA GLU A 231 18.46 -20.56 -23.79
C GLU A 231 18.75 -19.18 -24.39
N GLU A 232 17.84 -18.21 -24.19
CA GLU A 232 17.98 -16.83 -24.68
C GLU A 232 18.97 -16.01 -23.83
N LYS A 233 18.92 -16.14 -22.50
CA LYS A 233 19.69 -15.32 -21.55
C LYS A 233 20.95 -15.99 -21.02
N ALA A 234 21.15 -17.29 -21.25
CA ALA A 234 22.40 -17.97 -20.90
C ALA A 234 23.51 -17.46 -21.81
N ARG A 235 24.09 -16.33 -21.41
CA ARG A 235 25.47 -16.07 -21.76
C ARG A 235 26.30 -17.15 -21.07
N PRO A 236 27.26 -17.78 -21.75
CA PRO A 236 28.28 -18.56 -21.07
C PRO A 236 28.96 -17.61 -20.09
N VAL A 237 28.60 -17.69 -18.81
CA VAL A 237 29.42 -17.12 -17.76
C VAL A 237 30.64 -18.04 -17.77
N ALA A 238 31.80 -17.50 -18.16
CA ALA A 238 33.06 -18.24 -18.03
C ALA A 238 33.06 -18.87 -16.64
N GLU A 239 33.28 -20.19 -16.57
CA GLU A 239 33.18 -20.99 -15.35
C GLU A 239 33.96 -20.28 -14.23
N ALA A 240 33.24 -19.52 -13.40
CA ALA A 240 33.83 -18.83 -12.27
C ALA A 240 33.84 -19.83 -11.13
N THR A 241 34.72 -20.84 -11.26
CA THR A 241 34.83 -21.97 -10.33
C THR A 241 34.94 -21.50 -8.89
N GLU A 242 35.64 -20.39 -8.67
CA GLU A 242 35.81 -19.74 -7.37
C GLU A 242 34.48 -19.30 -6.71
N VAL A 243 33.51 -18.86 -7.51
CA VAL A 243 32.22 -18.36 -7.02
C VAL A 243 31.29 -19.52 -6.61
N THR A 244 31.39 -20.66 -7.30
CA THR A 244 30.54 -21.85 -7.10
C THR A 244 31.10 -22.86 -6.10
N THR A 245 32.37 -22.74 -5.70
CA THR A 245 32.98 -23.56 -4.64
C THR A 245 32.53 -23.11 -3.25
N PRO A 246 31.88 -23.98 -2.44
CA PRO A 246 31.62 -23.68 -1.03
C PRO A 246 32.94 -23.45 -0.28
N ASP A 247 32.99 -22.41 0.54
CA ASP A 247 34.10 -22.17 1.48
C ASP A 247 33.55 -22.09 2.92
N PRO A 248 34.40 -22.26 3.96
CA PRO A 248 33.96 -22.31 5.35
C PRO A 248 33.24 -21.03 5.85
N LEU A 249 33.44 -19.89 5.19
CA LEU A 249 32.87 -18.59 5.54
C LEU A 249 31.53 -18.34 4.88
N SER A 250 31.16 -19.14 3.88
CA SER A 250 29.92 -18.96 3.11
C SER A 250 28.82 -19.94 3.55
N PRO A 251 27.69 -19.44 4.07
CA PRO A 251 26.55 -20.29 4.40
C PRO A 251 26.08 -21.09 3.19
N THR A 252 26.03 -22.41 3.35
CA THR A 252 25.59 -23.32 2.29
C THR A 252 24.44 -24.17 2.79
N PHE A 253 23.36 -24.21 2.02
CA PHE A 253 22.14 -24.96 2.35
C PHE A 253 21.81 -25.97 1.26
N GLY A 254 21.14 -27.06 1.65
CA GLY A 254 20.76 -28.15 0.73
C GLY A 254 21.82 -29.24 0.59
N SER A 255 21.58 -30.18 -0.33
CA SER A 255 22.46 -31.35 -0.51
C SER A 255 23.81 -30.98 -1.14
N PRO A 256 24.96 -31.42 -0.59
CA PRO A 256 26.27 -31.21 -1.21
C PRO A 256 26.38 -31.79 -2.63
N GLY A 257 25.66 -32.88 -2.92
CA GLY A 257 25.62 -33.53 -4.24
C GLY A 257 24.47 -33.05 -5.15
N ALA A 258 23.84 -31.93 -4.82
CA ALA A 258 22.74 -31.40 -5.63
C ALA A 258 23.22 -31.06 -7.06
N PRO A 259 22.49 -31.50 -8.11
CA PRO A 259 22.83 -31.19 -9.49
C PRO A 259 22.68 -29.71 -9.84
N ILE A 260 21.92 -28.93 -9.05
CA ILE A 260 21.72 -27.50 -9.26
C ILE A 260 22.35 -26.75 -8.09
N THR A 261 23.34 -25.90 -8.38
CA THR A 261 23.91 -24.95 -7.41
C THR A 261 23.45 -23.54 -7.75
N ILE A 262 22.85 -22.86 -6.78
CA ILE A 262 22.47 -21.45 -6.86
C ILE A 262 23.47 -20.68 -6.01
N VAL A 263 24.25 -19.80 -6.62
CA VAL A 263 25.07 -18.83 -5.87
C VAL A 263 24.24 -17.56 -5.68
N TYR A 264 23.97 -17.24 -4.42
CA TYR A 264 23.06 -16.18 -4.05
C TYR A 264 23.82 -15.04 -3.36
N PHE A 265 24.02 -13.95 -4.10
CA PHE A 265 24.57 -12.72 -3.55
C PHE A 265 23.50 -11.97 -2.76
N THR A 266 23.77 -11.68 -1.49
CA THR A 266 22.78 -11.17 -0.56
C THR A 266 23.30 -10.06 0.33
N ASP A 267 22.39 -9.15 0.69
CA ASP A 267 22.55 -8.12 1.70
C ASP A 267 21.42 -8.29 2.73
N LEU A 268 21.78 -8.41 4.01
CA LEU A 268 20.83 -8.65 5.11
C LEU A 268 19.89 -7.47 5.40
N GLN A 269 20.19 -6.26 4.92
CA GLN A 269 19.27 -5.12 4.98
C GLN A 269 18.40 -4.96 3.74
N CYS A 270 18.70 -5.67 2.66
CA CYS A 270 17.97 -5.50 1.42
C CYS A 270 16.58 -6.16 1.50
N PRO A 271 15.49 -5.42 1.25
CA PRO A 271 14.14 -5.99 1.27
C PRO A 271 13.93 -7.02 0.15
N TYR A 272 14.51 -6.80 -1.03
CA TYR A 272 14.47 -7.79 -2.11
C TYR A 272 15.22 -9.07 -1.73
N CYS A 273 16.32 -8.95 -1.00
CA CYS A 273 17.06 -10.12 -0.54
C CYS A 273 16.29 -10.93 0.51
N LYS A 274 15.51 -10.27 1.37
CA LYS A 274 14.60 -10.95 2.30
C LYS A 274 13.56 -11.79 1.54
N LEU A 275 12.89 -11.21 0.55
CA LEU A 275 11.90 -11.92 -0.28
C LEU A 275 12.54 -13.10 -1.04
N GLN A 276 13.73 -12.91 -1.59
CA GLN A 276 14.45 -13.96 -2.29
C GLN A 276 14.89 -15.09 -1.34
N THR A 277 15.32 -14.75 -0.11
CA THR A 277 15.67 -15.73 0.92
C THR A 277 14.46 -16.60 1.29
N GLU A 278 13.28 -16.01 1.45
CA GLU A 278 12.03 -16.74 1.69
C GLU A 278 11.71 -17.71 0.53
N ALA A 279 11.83 -17.24 -0.72
CA ALA A 279 11.62 -18.07 -1.90
C ALA A 279 12.64 -19.23 -2.02
N LEU A 280 13.92 -18.97 -1.71
CA LEU A 280 14.97 -19.99 -1.73
C LEU A 280 14.77 -21.04 -0.64
N ARG A 281 14.31 -20.64 0.55
CA ARG A 281 13.94 -21.59 1.62
C ARG A 281 12.79 -22.50 1.19
N GLU A 282 11.76 -21.93 0.58
CA GLU A 282 10.65 -22.72 0.03
C GLU A 282 11.12 -23.69 -1.07
N LEU A 283 12.00 -23.24 -1.96
CA LEU A 283 12.59 -24.09 -3.00
C LEU A 283 13.39 -25.25 -2.40
N LEU A 284 14.26 -24.98 -1.43
CA LEU A 284 15.05 -25.99 -0.72
C LEU A 284 14.15 -27.02 -0.02
N ALA A 285 13.08 -26.57 0.62
CA ALA A 285 12.10 -27.46 1.27
C ALA A 285 11.37 -28.36 0.27
N ARG A 286 11.00 -27.83 -0.91
CA ARG A 286 10.33 -28.60 -1.97
C ARG A 286 11.28 -29.52 -2.75
N ARG A 287 12.58 -29.20 -2.79
CA ARG A 287 13.60 -29.86 -3.63
C ARG A 287 14.91 -30.18 -2.88
N PRO A 288 14.85 -30.87 -1.73
CA PRO A 288 15.99 -30.97 -0.81
C PRO A 288 17.22 -31.70 -1.38
N ARG A 289 17.04 -32.59 -2.36
CA ARG A 289 18.13 -33.33 -3.02
C ARG A 289 18.59 -32.72 -4.35
N GLN A 290 17.84 -31.76 -4.90
CA GLN A 290 18.08 -31.25 -6.25
C GLN A 290 18.81 -29.90 -6.24
N VAL A 291 18.67 -29.13 -5.15
CA VAL A 291 19.16 -27.76 -5.07
C VAL A 291 20.11 -27.61 -3.89
N ARG A 292 21.22 -26.92 -4.15
CA ARG A 292 22.13 -26.35 -3.15
C ARG A 292 22.19 -24.85 -3.34
N VAL A 293 22.18 -24.10 -2.25
CA VAL A 293 22.29 -22.64 -2.27
C VAL A 293 23.53 -22.22 -1.49
N ILE A 294 24.42 -21.47 -2.13
CA ILE A 294 25.63 -20.89 -1.52
C ILE A 294 25.39 -19.40 -1.37
N TYR A 295 25.41 -18.90 -0.15
CA TYR A 295 25.23 -17.48 0.15
C TYR A 295 26.58 -16.77 -0.03
N ARG A 296 26.56 -15.65 -0.74
CA ARG A 296 27.70 -14.72 -0.87
C ARG A 296 27.27 -13.37 -0.35
N HIS A 297 28.05 -12.79 0.55
CA HIS A 297 27.73 -11.46 1.06
C HIS A 297 28.08 -10.40 0.02
N TYR A 298 27.11 -9.54 -0.30
CA TYR A 298 27.28 -8.39 -1.19
C TYR A 298 26.69 -7.16 -0.52
N PRO A 299 27.36 -6.63 0.52
CA PRO A 299 26.83 -5.51 1.30
C PRO A 299 26.69 -4.27 0.40
N LEU A 300 25.52 -3.64 0.41
CA LEU A 300 25.26 -2.41 -0.34
C LEU A 300 25.70 -1.18 0.45
N ASP A 301 26.94 -1.21 0.92
CA ASP A 301 27.59 -0.15 1.67
C ASP A 301 29.03 0.04 1.18
N GLN A 302 29.34 1.26 0.76
CA GLN A 302 30.65 1.62 0.21
C GLN A 302 31.79 1.53 1.23
N SER A 303 31.47 1.45 2.54
CA SER A 303 32.47 1.32 3.59
C SER A 303 33.25 -0.01 3.53
N CYS A 304 32.67 -1.07 2.96
CA CYS A 304 33.33 -2.36 2.73
C CYS A 304 33.15 -2.91 1.30
N ASN A 305 32.29 -2.32 0.48
CA ASN A 305 32.11 -2.70 -0.93
C ASN A 305 32.56 -1.59 -1.87
N LEU A 306 33.86 -1.63 -2.23
CA LEU A 306 34.52 -0.61 -3.05
C LEU A 306 34.00 -0.51 -4.50
N ARG A 307 33.12 -1.43 -4.92
CA ARG A 307 32.48 -1.38 -6.25
C ARG A 307 31.29 -0.42 -6.29
N LEU A 308 30.85 0.09 -5.15
CA LEU A 308 29.68 0.96 -5.05
C LEU A 308 30.08 2.43 -5.05
N THR A 309 29.23 3.25 -5.66
CA THR A 309 29.36 4.71 -5.70
C THR A 309 28.58 5.43 -4.61
N ARG A 310 27.75 4.69 -3.86
CA ARG A 310 26.96 5.17 -2.73
C ARG A 310 26.62 4.03 -1.78
N THR A 311 26.45 4.34 -0.50
CA THR A 311 25.82 3.43 0.48
C THR A 311 24.31 3.45 0.29
N ALA A 312 23.71 2.29 0.10
CA ALA A 312 22.26 2.10 0.12
C ALA A 312 21.79 1.57 1.48
N HIS A 313 22.62 0.79 2.17
CA HIS A 313 22.27 0.07 3.39
C HIS A 313 23.34 0.27 4.49
N PRO A 314 23.17 1.23 5.42
CA PRO A 314 24.22 1.67 6.36
C PRO A 314 24.76 0.64 7.38
N PHE A 315 24.05 -0.46 7.59
CA PHE A 315 24.46 -1.58 8.47
C PHE A 315 24.88 -2.82 7.66
N ALA A 316 24.90 -2.78 6.33
CA ALA A 316 25.12 -3.96 5.50
C ALA A 316 26.50 -4.56 5.72
N CYS A 317 27.53 -3.73 5.90
CA CYS A 317 28.88 -4.20 6.21
C CYS A 317 28.93 -4.93 7.55
N LEU A 318 28.41 -4.32 8.63
CA LEU A 318 28.38 -4.96 9.96
C LEU A 318 27.61 -6.29 9.92
N LEU A 319 26.47 -6.32 9.23
CA LEU A 319 25.68 -7.55 9.09
C LEU A 319 26.39 -8.62 8.27
N ALA A 320 27.11 -8.26 7.20
CA ALA A 320 27.93 -9.20 6.44
C ALA A 320 29.05 -9.80 7.31
N GLN A 321 29.73 -8.97 8.11
CA GLN A 321 30.78 -9.42 9.03
C GLN A 321 30.22 -10.37 10.11
N LEU A 322 29.10 -9.99 10.72
CA LEU A 322 28.40 -10.85 11.69
C LEU A 322 27.90 -12.15 11.06
N ALA A 323 27.49 -12.13 9.79
CA ALA A 323 27.07 -13.33 9.08
C ALA A 323 28.22 -14.32 8.90
N ILE A 324 29.42 -13.84 8.60
CA ILE A 324 30.63 -14.66 8.50
C ILE A 324 30.99 -15.26 9.87
N ASP A 325 30.98 -14.46 10.95
CA ASP A 325 31.22 -14.99 12.32
C ASP A 325 30.15 -16.01 12.72
N ALA A 326 28.88 -15.73 12.39
CA ALA A 326 27.78 -16.65 12.63
C ALA A 326 27.93 -17.97 11.87
N GLN A 327 28.44 -17.92 10.64
CA GLN A 327 28.73 -19.11 9.84
C GLN A 327 29.87 -19.93 10.46
N ARG A 328 30.96 -19.29 10.86
CA ARG A 328 32.10 -19.94 11.56
C ARG A 328 31.64 -20.68 12.83
N ARG A 329 30.64 -20.12 13.52
CA ARG A 329 30.08 -20.66 14.76
C ARG A 329 28.92 -21.64 14.55
N GLY A 330 28.47 -21.85 13.32
CA GLY A 330 27.34 -22.74 13.00
C GLY A 330 25.96 -22.20 13.43
N VAL A 331 25.83 -20.89 13.67
CA VAL A 331 24.59 -20.24 14.12
C VAL A 331 23.99 -19.28 13.08
N PHE A 332 24.53 -19.24 11.86
CA PHE A 332 24.08 -18.33 10.81
C PHE A 332 22.57 -18.44 10.53
N GLU A 333 22.02 -19.65 10.42
CA GLU A 333 20.61 -19.82 10.05
C GLU A 333 19.67 -19.22 11.10
N THR A 334 19.88 -19.54 12.37
CA THR A 334 19.04 -19.05 13.48
C THR A 334 19.21 -17.55 13.70
N TRP A 335 20.46 -17.06 13.65
CA TRP A 335 20.75 -15.64 13.79
C TRP A 335 20.18 -14.81 12.61
N SER A 336 20.43 -15.25 11.37
CA SER A 336 19.96 -14.52 10.18
C SER A 336 18.44 -14.49 10.09
N ALA A 337 17.74 -15.56 10.53
CA ALA A 337 16.28 -15.56 10.60
C ALA A 337 15.73 -14.43 11.48
N GLU A 338 16.37 -14.15 12.62
CA GLU A 338 16.00 -13.03 13.49
C GLU A 338 16.30 -11.67 12.86
N ILE A 339 17.44 -11.54 12.17
CA ILE A 339 17.78 -10.32 11.42
C ILE A 339 16.74 -10.05 10.32
N TRP A 340 16.37 -11.05 9.54
CA TRP A 340 15.34 -10.91 8.50
C TRP A 340 13.99 -10.51 9.08
N HIS A 341 13.60 -11.07 10.23
CA HIS A 341 12.38 -10.69 10.93
C HIS A 341 12.44 -9.24 11.43
N ALA A 342 13.59 -8.79 11.93
CA ALA A 342 13.80 -7.45 12.46
C ALA A 342 14.12 -6.38 11.39
N GLN A 343 14.25 -6.75 10.11
CA GLN A 343 14.82 -5.92 9.04
C GLN A 343 14.27 -4.48 8.96
N GLU A 344 12.95 -4.30 9.08
CA GLU A 344 12.29 -2.98 9.02
C GLU A 344 12.63 -2.07 10.20
N SER A 345 13.09 -2.65 11.31
CA SER A 345 13.32 -2.00 12.60
C SER A 345 14.79 -2.06 13.05
N LEU A 346 15.72 -2.39 12.14
CA LEU A 346 17.13 -2.52 12.50
C LEU A 346 17.70 -1.19 12.97
N THR A 347 18.31 -1.22 14.15
CA THR A 347 19.21 -0.21 14.68
C THR A 347 20.51 -0.89 15.10
N LEU A 348 21.56 -0.11 15.33
CA LEU A 348 22.83 -0.66 15.80
C LEU A 348 22.65 -1.44 17.11
N GLU A 349 21.87 -0.90 18.05
CA GLU A 349 21.55 -1.53 19.33
C GLU A 349 20.82 -2.85 19.13
N ARG A 350 19.84 -2.88 18.22
CA ARG A 350 19.06 -4.09 17.93
C ARG A 350 19.91 -5.17 17.26
N ILE A 351 20.81 -4.78 16.36
CA ILE A 351 21.78 -5.69 15.73
C ILE A 351 22.68 -6.30 16.80
N HIS A 352 23.23 -5.48 17.70
CA HIS A 352 24.09 -5.95 18.79
C HIS A 352 23.34 -6.84 19.79
N GLU A 353 22.08 -6.54 20.09
CA GLU A 353 21.22 -7.38 20.93
C GLU A 353 21.01 -8.77 20.30
N ILE A 354 20.61 -8.81 19.02
CA ILE A 354 20.40 -10.08 18.29
C ILE A 354 21.72 -10.86 18.20
N ALA A 355 22.82 -10.22 17.84
CA ALA A 355 24.15 -10.84 17.77
C ALA A 355 24.54 -11.52 19.10
N ARG A 356 24.42 -10.80 20.22
CA ARG A 356 24.80 -11.33 21.55
C ARG A 356 23.94 -12.52 21.99
N ARG A 357 22.65 -12.54 21.64
CA ARG A 357 21.76 -13.69 21.95
C ARG A 357 22.20 -14.99 21.27
N HIS A 358 22.92 -14.89 20.16
CA HIS A 358 23.51 -16.04 19.43
C HIS A 358 25.01 -16.22 19.71
N GLY A 359 25.54 -15.54 20.74
CA GLY A 359 26.95 -15.66 21.13
C GLY A 359 27.94 -14.99 20.18
N LEU A 360 27.48 -14.06 19.33
CA LEU A 360 28.31 -13.26 18.43
C LEU A 360 28.76 -11.98 19.14
N ASP A 361 29.98 -11.53 18.80
CA ASP A 361 30.54 -10.27 19.30
C ASP A 361 30.68 -9.28 18.12
N PRO A 362 29.83 -8.24 18.07
CA PRO A 362 29.87 -7.25 16.99
C PRO A 362 31.17 -6.47 16.91
N ALA A 363 31.80 -6.14 18.04
CA ALA A 363 33.04 -5.38 18.06
C ALA A 363 34.19 -6.21 17.50
N ARG A 364 34.24 -7.49 17.89
CA ARG A 364 35.21 -8.44 17.36
C ARG A 364 34.99 -8.72 15.88
N ALA A 365 33.75 -8.99 15.46
CA ALA A 365 33.44 -9.25 14.05
C ALA A 365 33.80 -8.07 13.15
N ALA A 366 33.63 -6.83 13.64
CA ALA A 366 34.01 -5.63 12.89
C ALA A 366 35.52 -5.41 12.76
N GLN A 367 36.34 -6.03 13.61
CA GLN A 367 37.80 -5.85 13.64
C GLN A 367 38.58 -7.08 13.16
N ASP A 368 37.92 -8.22 12.96
CA ASP A 368 38.54 -9.47 12.54
C ASP A 368 39.02 -9.38 11.09
N ARG A 369 40.34 -9.46 10.90
CA ARG A 369 41.00 -9.35 9.58
C ARG A 369 40.72 -10.53 8.65
N GLU A 370 40.23 -11.65 9.18
CA GLU A 370 39.80 -12.78 8.34
C GLU A 370 38.33 -12.65 7.92
N ILE A 371 37.61 -11.69 8.50
CA ILE A 371 36.22 -11.35 8.18
C ILE A 371 36.15 -10.12 7.26
N GLN A 372 37.08 -9.16 7.42
CA GLN A 372 37.29 -8.02 6.52
C GLN A 372 37.97 -8.44 5.22
#